data_AF-C9SK35-F1
#
_entry.id   AF-C9SK35-F1
#
_cell.length_a   1.000
_cell.length_b   1.000
_cell.length_c   1.000
_cell.angle_alpha   90.00
_cell.angle_beta   90.00
_cell.angle_gamma   90.00
#
_symmetry.space_group_name_H-M   'P 1'
#
loop_
_entity.id
_entity.type
_entity.pdbx_description
1 polymer ?
#
loop_
_entity_poly.entity_id
_entity_poly.type
_entity_poly.pdbx_seq_one_letter_code
_entity_poly.pdbx_strand_id
1 'polypeptide(L)'
;MLHDERGAVLESLVARTERQVESTQSLIRIVGLSATLPNYIDVADFLKVNRYMGLFYFDASFRPVPLEQHFIGVKGKAGSKQSKENLDNVAFDKVKEMLEQGHQIMVFVHSRRDTYMSAKMLHEKAVDQFCLDLFDPSGHPKYENAVRDMKSSKAKDLRELIPKGLGIHHAGMARSDRNLMERLFGEGVIKVLCCTATLAWGVNLPAAAVIIKGTQVYSAQDGKFVDLGILDVLQIFGRAGRPQFEDTVLA
;
A
#
# COMPACT_ATOMS: atom_id res chain seq x y z
N MET A 1 16.01 -4.95 -0.98
CA MET A 1 16.49 -4.75 -2.36
C MET A 1 17.79 -5.50 -2.66
N LEU A 2 18.73 -5.64 -1.72
CA LEU A 2 19.91 -6.52 -1.90
C LEU A 2 19.55 -8.00 -2.04
N HIS A 3 18.51 -8.48 -1.34
CA HIS A 3 18.01 -9.86 -1.45
C HIS A 3 17.11 -10.11 -2.68
N ASP A 4 16.86 -9.10 -3.51
CA ASP A 4 15.99 -9.23 -4.70
C ASP A 4 16.86 -9.49 -5.95
N GLU A 5 16.27 -9.87 -7.08
CA GLU A 5 17.01 -10.06 -8.34
C GLU A 5 17.76 -8.78 -8.78
N ARG A 6 17.28 -7.62 -8.32
CA ARG A 6 17.90 -6.30 -8.50
C ARG A 6 19.09 -6.04 -7.56
N GLY A 7 19.38 -6.94 -6.63
CA GLY A 7 20.47 -6.84 -5.66
C GLY A 7 21.83 -6.73 -6.30
N ALA A 8 22.10 -7.54 -7.33
CA ALA A 8 23.36 -7.53 -8.07
C ALA A 8 23.68 -6.16 -8.70
N VAL A 9 22.66 -5.38 -9.08
CA VAL A 9 22.82 -4.02 -9.60
C VAL A 9 23.31 -3.08 -8.50
N LEU A 10 22.70 -3.15 -7.30
CA LEU A 10 23.14 -2.36 -6.15
C LEU A 10 24.56 -2.75 -5.72
N GLU A 11 24.88 -4.04 -5.72
CA GLU A 11 26.22 -4.53 -5.42
C GLU A 11 27.26 -3.97 -6.39
N SER A 12 26.96 -4.03 -7.68
CA SER A 12 27.82 -3.50 -8.74
C SER A 12 28.02 -1.99 -8.62
N LEU A 13 26.98 -1.24 -8.24
CA LEU A 13 27.06 0.20 -8.04
C LEU A 13 27.96 0.56 -6.87
N VAL A 14 27.75 -0.07 -5.71
CA VAL A 14 28.56 0.17 -4.51
C VAL A 14 30.02 -0.21 -4.77
N ALA A 15 30.28 -1.41 -5.31
CA ALA A 15 31.64 -1.86 -5.62
C ALA A 15 32.38 -0.91 -6.57
N ARG A 16 31.67 -0.35 -7.56
CA ARG A 16 32.24 0.65 -8.48
C ARG A 16 32.53 1.98 -7.79
N THR A 17 31.64 2.44 -6.92
CA THR A 17 31.85 3.66 -6.13
C THR A 17 33.04 3.51 -5.19
N GLU A 18 33.17 2.39 -4.48
CA GLU A 18 34.32 2.11 -3.61
C GLU A 18 35.63 2.11 -4.41
N ARG A 19 35.67 1.40 -5.54
CA ARG A 19 36.86 1.39 -6.42
C ARG A 19 37.20 2.78 -6.93
N GLN A 20 36.20 3.61 -7.22
CA GLN A 20 36.41 5.00 -7.63
C GLN A 20 37.04 5.82 -6.50
N VAL A 21 36.54 5.69 -5.27
CA VAL A 21 37.12 6.36 -4.10
C VAL A 21 38.59 5.97 -3.91
N GLU A 22 38.92 4.68 -4.02
CA GLU A 22 40.31 4.19 -3.93
C GLU A 22 41.20 4.78 -5.04
N SER A 23 40.70 4.82 -6.29
CA SER A 23 41.49 5.31 -7.43
C SER A 23 41.67 6.83 -7.47
N THR A 24 40.66 7.59 -7.05
CA THR A 24 40.64 9.06 -7.15
C THR A 24 41.07 9.76 -5.87
N GLN A 25 41.17 9.02 -4.75
CA GLN A 25 41.41 9.56 -3.41
C GLN A 25 40.39 10.64 -3.01
N SER A 26 39.22 10.66 -3.66
CA SER A 26 38.10 11.54 -3.35
C SER A 26 37.03 10.74 -2.63
N LEU A 27 36.76 11.11 -1.38
CA LEU A 27 35.79 10.41 -0.54
C LEU A 27 34.37 10.72 -1.02
N ILE A 28 33.60 9.65 -1.25
CA ILE A 28 32.16 9.73 -1.54
C ILE A 28 31.42 9.23 -0.31
N ARG A 29 30.53 10.06 0.25
CA ARG A 29 29.69 9.66 1.37
C ARG A 29 28.51 8.83 0.87
N ILE A 30 28.45 7.58 1.29
CA ILE A 30 27.29 6.70 1.05
C ILE A 30 26.35 6.77 2.26
N VAL A 31 25.06 6.95 2.01
CA VAL A 31 24.00 6.88 3.03
C VAL A 31 23.01 5.82 2.61
N GLY A 32 23.01 4.68 3.30
CA GLY A 32 22.07 3.58 3.08
C GLY A 32 20.80 3.77 3.91
N LEU A 33 19.64 3.72 3.26
CA LEU A 33 18.34 3.65 3.94
C LEU A 33 17.77 2.26 3.70
N SER A 34 17.38 1.57 4.77
CA SER A 34 16.86 0.21 4.71
C SER A 34 15.73 0.01 5.70
N ALA A 35 14.84 -0.92 5.38
CA ALA A 35 13.99 -1.55 6.38
C ALA A 35 14.84 -2.34 7.38
N THR A 36 14.29 -2.63 8.56
CA THR A 36 14.92 -3.48 9.58
C THR A 36 15.08 -4.90 9.03
N LEU A 37 16.32 -5.31 8.78
CA LEU A 37 16.69 -6.64 8.28
C LEU A 37 17.52 -7.37 9.34
N PRO A 38 17.44 -8.70 9.45
CA PRO A 38 18.27 -9.47 10.39
C PRO A 38 19.77 -9.30 10.16
N ASN A 39 20.20 -9.15 8.90
CA ASN A 39 21.59 -9.07 8.48
C ASN A 39 22.09 -7.63 8.26
N TYR A 40 21.55 -6.65 9.00
CA TYR A 40 21.91 -5.24 8.86
C TYR A 40 23.39 -4.94 9.15
N ILE A 41 24.05 -5.78 9.96
CA ILE A 41 25.50 -5.67 10.26
C ILE A 41 26.32 -5.96 9.01
N ASP A 42 26.00 -7.02 8.27
CA ASP A 42 26.70 -7.37 7.03
C ASP A 42 26.53 -6.29 5.97
N VAL A 43 25.34 -5.68 5.90
CA VAL A 43 25.08 -4.54 5.01
C VAL A 43 25.91 -3.31 5.42
N ALA A 44 26.06 -3.05 6.73
CA ALA A 44 26.90 -1.97 7.21
C ALA A 44 28.37 -2.19 6.82
N ASP A 45 28.88 -3.41 6.97
CA ASP A 45 30.25 -3.77 6.57
C ASP A 45 30.44 -3.67 5.06
N PHE A 46 29.44 -4.12 4.28
CA PHE A 46 29.42 -4.01 2.82
C PHE A 46 29.53 -2.55 2.35
N LEU A 47 28.84 -1.63 3.04
CA LEU A 47 28.88 -0.19 2.77
C LEU A 47 30.03 0.55 3.49
N LYS A 48 30.96 -0.16 4.14
CA LYS A 48 32.06 0.40 4.94
C LYS A 48 31.62 1.41 6.01
N VAL A 49 30.43 1.20 6.57
CA VAL A 49 29.87 2.06 7.62
C VAL A 49 30.52 1.73 8.96
N ASN A 50 30.95 2.76 9.70
CA ASN A 50 31.42 2.58 11.06
C ASN A 50 30.25 2.16 11.97
N ARG A 51 30.33 0.96 12.55
CA ARG A 51 29.26 0.36 13.37
C ARG A 51 28.88 1.16 14.61
N TYR A 52 29.77 1.99 15.16
CA TYR A 52 29.52 2.76 16.39
C TYR A 52 28.97 4.16 16.14
N MET A 53 29.26 4.74 14.96
CA MET A 53 28.95 6.14 14.66
C MET A 53 27.96 6.31 13.49
N GLY A 54 27.97 5.39 12.53
CA GLY A 54 27.22 5.50 11.30
C GLY A 54 26.12 4.45 11.13
N LEU A 55 26.08 3.42 11.98
CA LEU A 55 25.05 2.39 11.94
C LEU A 55 23.95 2.73 12.95
N PHE A 56 22.74 2.94 12.42
CA PHE A 56 21.55 3.17 13.21
C PHE A 56 20.56 2.04 12.94
N TYR A 57 20.08 1.41 14.01
CA TYR A 57 19.05 0.38 13.96
C TYR A 57 17.89 0.82 14.82
N PHE A 58 16.70 0.86 14.23
CA PHE A 58 15.47 1.27 14.88
C PHE A 58 14.49 0.12 14.74
N ASP A 59 14.14 -0.54 15.84
CA ASP A 59 13.14 -1.61 15.81
C ASP A 59 11.71 -1.04 15.62
N ALA A 60 10.72 -1.93 15.64
CA ALA A 60 9.32 -1.55 15.46
C ALA A 60 8.80 -0.55 16.52
N SER A 61 9.44 -0.45 17.69
CA SER A 61 9.03 0.47 18.76
C SER A 61 9.32 1.94 18.43
N PHE A 62 10.25 2.20 17.51
CA PHE A 62 10.56 3.56 17.05
C PHE A 62 9.59 4.07 15.97
N ARG A 63 8.62 3.25 15.56
CA ARG A 63 7.62 3.69 14.59
C ARG A 63 6.76 4.80 15.23
N PRO A 64 6.65 5.98 14.62
CA PRO A 64 5.87 7.10 15.19
C PRO A 64 4.42 6.74 15.49
N VAL A 65 3.86 5.78 14.73
CA VAL A 65 2.55 5.19 15.00
C VAL A 65 2.71 3.66 15.04
N PRO A 66 2.48 3.01 16.19
CA PRO A 66 2.59 1.56 16.32
C PRO A 66 1.72 0.83 15.29
N LEU A 67 2.24 -0.27 14.75
CA LEU A 67 1.54 -1.10 13.76
C LEU A 67 1.10 -2.42 14.39
N GLU A 68 -0.20 -2.63 14.49
CA GLU A 68 -0.78 -3.94 14.77
C GLU A 68 -0.93 -4.72 13.45
N GLN A 69 -0.51 -5.98 13.43
CA GLN A 69 -0.51 -6.82 12.22
C GLN A 69 -1.37 -8.06 12.39
N HIS A 70 -2.36 -8.26 11.53
CA HIS A 70 -3.24 -9.43 11.55
C HIS A 70 -3.05 -10.31 10.30
N PHE A 71 -2.69 -11.57 10.50
CA PHE A 71 -2.54 -12.54 9.41
C PHE A 71 -3.77 -13.44 9.31
N ILE A 72 -4.60 -13.22 8.29
CA ILE A 72 -5.85 -13.98 8.12
C ILE A 72 -5.68 -15.06 7.05
N GLY A 73 -5.56 -16.32 7.50
CA GLY A 73 -5.52 -17.49 6.62
C GLY A 73 -6.90 -17.85 6.08
N VAL A 74 -7.13 -17.64 4.78
CA VAL A 74 -8.40 -17.98 4.13
C VAL A 74 -8.43 -19.46 3.76
N LYS A 75 -9.46 -20.19 4.24
CA LYS A 75 -9.67 -21.60 3.94
C LYS A 75 -10.17 -21.80 2.50
N GLY A 76 -9.68 -22.86 1.85
CA GLY A 76 -10.12 -23.30 0.53
C GLY A 76 -8.93 -23.66 -0.36
N LYS A 77 -9.18 -24.37 -1.47
CA LYS A 77 -8.15 -24.64 -2.47
C LYS A 77 -7.75 -23.34 -3.16
N ALA A 78 -6.46 -23.04 -3.27
CA ALA A 78 -5.97 -21.84 -3.93
C ALA A 78 -6.58 -21.68 -5.34
N GLY A 79 -7.07 -20.48 -5.65
CA GLY A 79 -7.72 -20.16 -6.92
C GLY A 79 -9.16 -20.67 -7.10
N SER A 80 -9.69 -21.48 -6.16
CA SER A 80 -11.09 -21.93 -6.20
C SER A 80 -12.07 -20.78 -5.99
N LYS A 81 -13.29 -20.94 -6.51
CA LYS A 81 -14.38 -19.96 -6.31
C LYS A 81 -14.65 -19.71 -4.82
N GLN A 82 -14.69 -20.78 -4.03
CA GLN A 82 -14.92 -20.70 -2.59
C GLN A 82 -13.81 -19.93 -1.86
N SER A 83 -12.54 -20.15 -2.22
CA SER A 83 -11.42 -19.39 -1.65
C SER A 83 -11.52 -17.90 -1.95
N LYS A 84 -11.90 -17.54 -3.19
CA LYS A 84 -12.10 -16.13 -3.58
C LYS A 84 -13.26 -15.48 -2.83
N GLU A 85 -14.37 -16.18 -2.70
CA GLU A 85 -15.55 -15.70 -1.98
C GLU A 85 -15.26 -15.51 -0.48
N ASN A 86 -14.57 -16.47 0.16
CA ASN A 86 -14.13 -16.33 1.54
C ASN A 86 -13.20 -15.14 1.73
N LEU A 87 -12.31 -14.89 0.77
CA LEU A 87 -11.38 -13.76 0.79
C LEU A 87 -12.11 -12.42 0.61
N ASP A 88 -13.14 -12.38 -0.24
CA ASP A 88 -14.03 -11.23 -0.39
C ASP A 88 -14.83 -10.94 0.90
N ASN A 89 -15.33 -11.99 1.56
CA ASN A 89 -16.05 -11.87 2.85
C ASN A 89 -15.12 -11.29 3.92
N VAL A 90 -13.95 -11.90 4.13
CA VAL A 90 -12.96 -11.45 5.12
C VAL A 90 -12.52 -10.00 4.86
N ALA A 91 -12.25 -9.66 3.60
CA ALA A 91 -11.85 -8.30 3.25
C ALA A 91 -12.96 -7.29 3.57
N PHE A 92 -14.22 -7.64 3.29
CA PHE A 92 -15.36 -6.79 3.63
C PHE A 92 -15.56 -6.65 5.13
N ASP A 93 -15.49 -7.74 5.90
CA ASP A 93 -15.66 -7.71 7.35
C ASP A 93 -14.62 -6.79 8.01
N LYS A 94 -13.37 -6.85 7.55
CA LYS A 94 -12.30 -5.96 8.04
C LYS A 94 -12.44 -4.51 7.58
N VAL A 95 -12.91 -4.26 6.36
CA VAL A 95 -13.25 -2.90 5.93
C VAL A 95 -14.36 -2.33 6.80
N LYS A 96 -15.43 -3.10 7.04
CA LYS A 96 -16.57 -2.69 7.87
C LYS A 96 -16.15 -2.34 9.29
N GLU A 97 -15.38 -3.23 9.94
CA GLU A 97 -14.86 -3.02 11.31
C GLU A 97 -14.10 -1.70 11.44
N MET A 98 -13.25 -1.38 10.46
CA MET A 98 -12.48 -0.13 10.47
C MET A 98 -13.36 1.09 10.17
N LEU A 99 -14.34 0.98 9.27
CA LEU A 99 -15.28 2.07 9.00
C LEU A 99 -16.19 2.37 10.20
N GLU A 100 -16.59 1.36 10.97
CA GLU A 100 -17.35 1.53 12.22
C GLU A 100 -16.55 2.32 13.28
N GLN A 101 -15.22 2.23 13.23
CA GLN A 101 -14.30 3.04 14.05
C GLN A 101 -14.05 4.44 13.46
N GLY A 102 -14.64 4.78 12.31
CA GLY A 102 -14.45 6.06 11.62
C GLY A 102 -13.15 6.19 10.84
N HIS A 103 -12.42 5.08 10.64
CA HIS A 103 -11.11 5.05 10.01
C HIS A 103 -11.18 4.90 8.48
N GLN A 104 -10.27 5.56 7.76
CA GLN A 104 -10.12 5.36 6.30
C GLN A 104 -9.20 4.18 6.00
N ILE A 105 -9.55 3.36 5.01
CA ILE A 105 -8.82 2.12 4.69
C ILE A 105 -8.33 2.09 3.25
N MET A 106 -7.12 1.55 3.04
CA MET A 106 -6.63 1.15 1.73
C MET A 106 -6.71 -0.35 1.53
N VAL A 107 -7.27 -0.79 0.40
CA VAL A 107 -7.34 -2.22 0.04
C VAL A 107 -6.41 -2.47 -1.15
N PHE A 108 -5.29 -3.14 -0.90
CA PHE A 108 -4.30 -3.50 -1.91
C PHE A 108 -4.70 -4.78 -2.64
N VAL A 109 -4.68 -4.72 -3.97
CA VAL A 109 -4.98 -5.84 -4.88
C VAL A 109 -3.90 -5.96 -5.95
N HIS A 110 -3.90 -7.08 -6.66
CA HIS A 110 -2.79 -7.46 -7.56
C HIS A 110 -2.99 -7.08 -9.03
N SER A 111 -4.17 -6.60 -9.43
CA SER A 111 -4.41 -6.17 -10.80
C SER A 111 -5.24 -4.88 -10.87
N ARG A 112 -5.06 -4.14 -11.98
CA ARG A 112 -5.82 -2.92 -12.28
C ARG A 112 -7.32 -3.19 -12.42
N ARG A 113 -7.69 -4.38 -12.87
CA ARG A 113 -9.10 -4.77 -12.97
C ARG A 113 -9.67 -5.07 -11.59
N ASP A 114 -8.88 -5.71 -10.73
CA ASP A 114 -9.31 -6.07 -9.38
C ASP A 114 -9.52 -4.87 -8.47
N THR A 115 -8.93 -3.71 -8.75
CA THR A 115 -9.22 -2.49 -7.97
C THR A 115 -10.69 -2.11 -8.11
N TYR A 116 -11.18 -2.07 -9.35
CA TYR A 116 -12.59 -1.74 -9.62
C TYR A 116 -13.52 -2.87 -9.17
N MET A 117 -13.18 -4.13 -9.48
CA MET A 117 -14.00 -5.27 -9.06
C MET A 117 -14.12 -5.38 -7.54
N SER A 118 -13.03 -5.13 -6.80
CA SER A 118 -13.05 -5.16 -5.33
C SER A 118 -13.84 -4.00 -4.75
N ALA A 119 -13.70 -2.78 -5.29
CA ALA A 119 -14.53 -1.65 -4.87
C ALA A 119 -16.03 -1.94 -5.08
N LYS A 120 -16.39 -2.48 -6.25
CA LYS A 120 -17.77 -2.87 -6.55
C LYS A 120 -18.28 -3.97 -5.62
N MET A 121 -17.46 -5.00 -5.38
CA MET A 121 -17.77 -6.08 -4.44
C MET A 121 -18.03 -5.56 -3.02
N LEU A 122 -17.19 -4.64 -2.53
CA LEU A 122 -17.38 -4.02 -1.21
C LEU A 122 -18.70 -3.27 -1.14
N HIS A 123 -19.07 -2.54 -2.20
CA HIS A 123 -20.36 -1.87 -2.27
C HIS A 123 -21.54 -2.84 -2.28
N GLU A 124 -21.49 -3.89 -3.12
CA GLU A 124 -22.54 -4.91 -3.21
C GLU A 124 -22.76 -5.58 -1.84
N LYS A 125 -21.69 -5.93 -1.13
CA LYS A 125 -21.79 -6.47 0.24
C LYS A 125 -22.33 -5.46 1.25
N ALA A 126 -22.00 -4.18 1.10
CA ALA A 126 -22.55 -3.13 1.96
C ALA A 126 -24.05 -2.96 1.76
N VAL A 127 -24.54 -3.14 0.52
CA VAL A 127 -25.98 -3.19 0.21
C VAL A 127 -26.61 -4.41 0.88
N ASP A 128 -26.04 -5.60 0.69
CA ASP A 128 -26.58 -6.86 1.22
C ASP A 128 -26.64 -6.89 2.76
N GLN A 129 -25.68 -6.24 3.42
CA GLN A 129 -25.62 -6.13 4.89
C GLN A 129 -26.25 -4.86 5.46
N PHE A 130 -26.91 -4.04 4.64
CA PHE A 130 -27.57 -2.79 5.06
C PHE A 130 -26.64 -1.82 5.81
N CYS A 131 -25.40 -1.65 5.37
CA CYS A 131 -24.40 -0.79 6.01
C CYS A 131 -23.79 0.24 5.04
N LEU A 132 -24.57 0.72 4.07
CA LEU A 132 -24.14 1.74 3.10
C LEU A 132 -23.76 3.06 3.79
N ASP A 133 -24.40 3.39 4.92
CA ASP A 133 -24.15 4.63 5.67
C ASP A 133 -22.69 4.76 6.12
N LEU A 134 -21.99 3.65 6.35
CA LEU A 134 -20.57 3.64 6.72
C LEU A 134 -19.66 4.14 5.58
N PHE A 135 -20.12 3.97 4.35
CA PHE A 135 -19.38 4.37 3.16
C PHE A 135 -19.82 5.74 2.65
N ASP A 136 -21.02 6.23 3.04
CA ASP A 136 -21.63 7.41 2.46
C ASP A 136 -20.77 8.68 2.67
N PRO A 137 -20.25 9.29 1.59
CA PRO A 137 -19.46 10.51 1.69
C PRO A 137 -20.32 11.77 1.78
N SER A 138 -21.66 11.68 1.66
CA SER A 138 -22.56 12.83 1.49
C SER A 138 -22.51 13.83 2.65
N GLY A 139 -22.26 13.35 3.87
CA GLY A 139 -22.11 14.19 5.06
C GLY A 139 -20.80 14.97 5.13
N HIS A 140 -19.84 14.71 4.23
CA HIS A 140 -18.53 15.36 4.27
C HIS A 140 -18.59 16.80 3.71
N PRO A 141 -18.04 17.83 4.40
CA PRO A 141 -18.12 19.23 3.95
C PRO A 141 -17.59 19.50 2.54
N LYS A 142 -16.64 18.67 2.08
CA LYS A 142 -16.03 18.77 0.74
C LYS A 142 -16.69 17.89 -0.33
N TYR A 143 -17.78 17.19 -0.01
CA TYR A 143 -18.42 16.26 -0.94
C TYR A 143 -18.96 16.95 -2.20
N GLU A 144 -19.60 18.12 -2.08
CA GLU A 144 -20.11 18.85 -3.24
C GLU A 144 -18.99 19.26 -4.22
N ASN A 145 -17.82 19.65 -3.68
CA ASN A 145 -16.64 19.94 -4.47
C ASN A 145 -16.12 18.67 -5.16
N ALA A 146 -16.10 17.54 -4.45
CA ALA A 146 -15.72 16.25 -5.02
C ALA A 146 -16.63 15.85 -6.19
N VAL A 147 -17.95 16.03 -6.06
CA VAL A 147 -18.93 15.77 -7.13
C VAL A 147 -18.71 16.70 -8.32
N ARG A 148 -18.36 17.97 -8.10
CA ARG A 148 -18.04 18.91 -9.17
C ARG A 148 -16.76 18.51 -9.90
N ASP A 149 -15.71 18.19 -9.17
CA ASP A 149 -14.42 17.79 -9.73
C ASP A 149 -14.54 16.46 -10.49
N MET A 150 -15.33 15.52 -9.96
CA MET A 150 -15.67 14.26 -10.62
C MET A 150 -16.30 14.47 -12.01
N LYS A 151 -17.13 15.50 -12.20
CA LYS A 151 -17.75 15.78 -13.52
C LYS A 151 -16.72 16.14 -14.59
N SER A 152 -15.55 16.64 -14.19
CA SER A 152 -14.45 16.92 -15.13
C SER A 152 -13.73 15.65 -15.60
N SER A 153 -13.84 14.55 -14.83
CA SER A 153 -13.25 13.27 -15.19
C SER A 153 -14.06 12.57 -16.28
N LYS A 154 -13.36 12.00 -17.26
CA LYS A 154 -13.97 11.18 -18.32
C LYS A 154 -14.17 9.73 -17.87
N ALA A 155 -13.52 9.29 -16.79
CA ALA A 155 -13.63 7.93 -16.29
C ALA A 155 -15.07 7.64 -15.79
N LYS A 156 -15.67 6.56 -16.28
CA LYS A 156 -17.00 6.12 -15.83
C LYS A 156 -16.92 5.52 -14.43
N ASP A 157 -15.87 4.75 -14.18
CA ASP A 157 -15.64 4.05 -12.91
C ASP A 157 -15.57 5.03 -11.73
N LEU A 158 -14.88 6.17 -11.89
CA LEU A 158 -14.80 7.20 -10.86
C LEU A 158 -16.17 7.84 -10.58
N ARG A 159 -16.95 8.09 -11.63
CA ARG A 159 -18.29 8.65 -11.52
C ARG A 159 -19.27 7.73 -10.80
N GLU A 160 -19.03 6.42 -10.89
CA GLU A 160 -19.81 5.43 -10.18
C GLU A 160 -19.38 5.29 -8.71
N LEU A 161 -18.08 5.30 -8.44
CA LEU A 161 -17.53 4.94 -7.13
C LEU A 161 -17.48 6.11 -6.13
N ILE A 162 -17.17 7.33 -6.58
CA ILE A 162 -17.03 8.49 -5.67
C ILE A 162 -18.32 8.76 -4.87
N PRO A 163 -19.54 8.75 -5.46
CA PRO A 163 -20.77 8.95 -4.69
C PRO A 163 -21.02 7.85 -3.65
N LYS A 164 -20.36 6.69 -3.79
CA LYS A 164 -20.44 5.55 -2.88
C LYS A 164 -19.32 5.58 -1.83
N GLY A 165 -18.52 6.65 -1.78
CA GLY A 165 -17.36 6.80 -0.88
C GLY A 165 -16.21 5.86 -1.17
N LEU A 166 -16.18 5.28 -2.37
CA LEU A 166 -15.19 4.32 -2.84
C LEU A 166 -14.29 4.98 -3.90
N GLY A 167 -13.01 4.58 -3.91
CA GLY A 167 -12.05 5.02 -4.91
C GLY A 167 -11.23 3.87 -5.47
N ILE A 168 -10.63 4.09 -6.64
CA ILE A 168 -9.61 3.20 -7.21
C ILE A 168 -8.32 3.97 -7.49
N HIS A 169 -7.19 3.30 -7.38
CA HIS A 169 -5.89 3.87 -7.78
C HIS A 169 -4.97 2.83 -8.41
N HIS A 170 -4.60 3.06 -9.67
CA HIS A 170 -3.61 2.24 -10.36
C HIS A 170 -2.88 3.01 -11.46
N ALA A 171 -1.70 2.53 -11.87
CA ALA A 171 -0.86 3.18 -12.88
C ALA A 171 -1.55 3.40 -14.25
N GLY A 172 -2.56 2.60 -14.60
CA GLY A 172 -3.33 2.77 -15.84
C GLY A 172 -4.33 3.94 -15.85
N MET A 173 -4.54 4.63 -14.73
CA MET A 173 -5.44 5.80 -14.68
C MET A 173 -4.76 7.05 -15.23
N ALA A 174 -5.56 7.97 -15.79
CA ALA A 174 -5.08 9.28 -16.16
C ALA A 174 -4.45 9.99 -14.94
N ARG A 175 -3.37 10.75 -15.16
CA ARG A 175 -2.67 11.45 -14.07
C ARG A 175 -3.61 12.39 -13.31
N SER A 176 -4.50 13.07 -14.01
CA SER A 176 -5.54 13.94 -13.41
C SER A 176 -6.45 13.16 -12.46
N ASP A 177 -6.87 11.95 -12.86
CA ASP A 177 -7.76 11.11 -12.07
C ASP A 177 -7.05 10.53 -10.84
N ARG A 178 -5.76 10.16 -10.97
CA ARG A 178 -4.94 9.72 -9.83
C ARG A 178 -4.79 10.84 -8.80
N ASN A 179 -4.41 12.04 -9.25
CA ASN A 179 -4.28 13.20 -8.38
C ASN A 179 -5.62 13.56 -7.70
N LEU A 180 -6.73 13.42 -8.41
CA LEU A 180 -8.07 13.61 -7.84
C LEU A 180 -8.34 12.59 -6.72
N MET A 181 -8.11 11.30 -6.96
CA MET A 181 -8.32 10.25 -5.94
C MET A 181 -7.42 10.43 -4.72
N GLU A 182 -6.15 10.76 -4.93
CA GLU A 182 -5.20 11.03 -3.85
C GLU A 182 -5.68 12.19 -2.97
N ARG A 183 -6.12 13.30 -3.58
CA ARG A 183 -6.67 14.44 -2.87
C ARG A 183 -7.95 14.08 -2.12
N LEU A 184 -8.93 13.46 -2.76
CA LEU A 184 -10.21 13.14 -2.12
C LEU A 184 -10.07 12.14 -0.98
N PHE A 185 -9.14 11.18 -1.07
CA PHE A 185 -8.81 10.28 0.03
C PHE A 185 -8.05 11.01 1.15
N GLY A 186 -7.07 11.85 0.81
CA GLY A 186 -6.34 12.65 1.80
C GLY A 186 -7.24 13.63 2.55
N GLU A 187 -8.30 14.12 1.91
CA GLU A 187 -9.30 15.02 2.49
C GLU A 187 -10.40 14.32 3.31
N GLY A 188 -10.44 12.98 3.36
CA GLY A 188 -11.46 12.26 4.14
C GLY A 188 -12.78 11.99 3.41
N VAL A 189 -12.92 12.44 2.16
CA VAL A 189 -14.14 12.25 1.35
C VAL A 189 -14.30 10.79 0.95
N ILE A 190 -13.24 10.15 0.45
CA ILE A 190 -13.26 8.73 0.10
C ILE A 190 -12.89 7.90 1.33
N LYS A 191 -13.77 6.99 1.75
CA LYS A 191 -13.56 6.16 2.95
C LYS A 191 -12.68 4.94 2.67
N VAL A 192 -12.84 4.34 1.48
CA VAL A 192 -12.07 3.15 1.09
C VAL A 192 -11.45 3.35 -0.29
N LEU A 193 -10.13 3.14 -0.38
CA LEU A 193 -9.37 3.23 -1.62
C LEU A 193 -8.83 1.86 -2.03
N CYS A 194 -9.31 1.32 -3.14
CA CYS A 194 -8.79 0.07 -3.71
C CYS A 194 -7.62 0.37 -4.65
N CYS A 195 -6.42 -0.13 -4.36
CA CYS A 195 -5.21 0.25 -5.10
C CYS A 195 -4.30 -0.93 -5.44
N THR A 196 -3.47 -0.75 -6.47
CA THR A 196 -2.38 -1.69 -6.76
C THR A 196 -1.12 -1.36 -5.96
N ALA A 197 -0.22 -2.33 -5.77
CA ALA A 197 1.05 -2.16 -5.05
C ALA A 197 1.89 -0.95 -5.50
N THR A 198 1.75 -0.50 -6.76
CA THR A 198 2.42 0.70 -7.27
C THR A 198 2.15 1.97 -6.47
N LEU A 199 1.00 2.08 -5.78
CA LEU A 199 0.70 3.23 -4.93
C LEU A 199 1.71 3.32 -3.76
N ALA A 200 2.11 2.18 -3.21
CA ALA A 200 3.03 2.10 -2.07
C ALA A 200 4.42 2.67 -2.41
N TRP A 201 4.80 2.73 -3.68
CA TRP A 201 6.11 3.23 -4.12
C TRP A 201 6.11 4.70 -4.58
N GLY A 202 4.95 5.26 -4.95
CA GLY A 202 4.89 6.50 -5.72
C GLY A 202 4.24 7.71 -5.05
N VAL A 203 3.53 7.53 -3.94
CA VAL A 203 2.70 8.59 -3.35
C VAL A 203 2.73 8.51 -1.82
N ASN A 204 2.89 9.65 -1.15
CA ASN A 204 2.80 9.74 0.32
C ASN A 204 1.35 9.96 0.78
N LEU A 205 0.54 8.91 0.69
CA LEU A 205 -0.86 8.94 1.12
C LEU A 205 -1.07 7.93 2.27
N PRO A 206 -1.07 8.38 3.53
CA PRO A 206 -1.28 7.50 4.68
C PRO A 206 -2.77 7.17 4.90
N ALA A 207 -3.05 5.98 5.43
CA ALA A 207 -4.38 5.51 5.83
C ALA A 207 -4.35 4.87 7.22
N ALA A 208 -5.46 4.95 7.94
CA ALA A 208 -5.60 4.38 9.28
C ALA A 208 -5.42 2.87 9.31
N ALA A 209 -5.90 2.21 8.26
CA ALA A 209 -5.72 0.80 8.08
C ALA A 209 -5.38 0.46 6.63
N VAL A 210 -4.67 -0.65 6.46
CA VAL A 210 -4.31 -1.19 5.16
C VAL A 210 -4.64 -2.67 5.12
N ILE A 211 -5.27 -3.13 4.04
CA ILE A 211 -5.62 -4.54 3.85
C ILE A 211 -4.96 -5.03 2.57
N ILE A 212 -4.18 -6.12 2.64
CA ILE A 212 -3.65 -6.80 1.47
C ILE A 212 -4.59 -7.94 1.09
N LYS A 213 -5.38 -7.73 0.04
CA LYS A 213 -6.41 -8.66 -0.41
C LYS A 213 -5.78 -9.76 -1.29
N GLY A 214 -5.45 -10.87 -0.64
CA GLY A 214 -4.74 -12.00 -1.24
C GLY A 214 -3.25 -11.72 -1.37
N THR A 215 -2.44 -12.76 -1.55
CA THR A 215 -0.98 -12.63 -1.58
C THR A 215 -0.36 -13.30 -2.81
N GLN A 216 -1.15 -13.56 -3.86
CA GLN A 216 -0.66 -14.17 -5.09
C GLN A 216 -0.70 -13.18 -6.24
N VAL A 217 0.45 -13.00 -6.90
CA VAL A 217 0.65 -12.12 -8.05
C VAL A 217 1.00 -12.95 -9.27
N TYR A 218 0.49 -12.59 -10.44
CA TYR A 218 0.90 -13.25 -11.68
C TYR A 218 2.26 -12.74 -12.15
N SER A 219 3.27 -13.60 -12.16
CA SER A 219 4.58 -13.31 -12.75
C SER A 219 4.53 -13.61 -14.24
N ALA A 220 4.63 -12.57 -15.07
CA ALA A 220 4.70 -12.74 -16.53
C ALA A 220 6.01 -13.42 -16.97
N GLN A 221 7.09 -13.26 -16.19
CA GLN A 221 8.38 -13.88 -16.46
C GLN A 221 8.34 -15.39 -16.20
N ASP A 222 7.71 -15.81 -15.10
CA ASP A 222 7.60 -17.22 -14.73
C ASP A 222 6.38 -17.92 -15.33
N GLY A 223 5.45 -17.17 -15.92
CA GLY A 223 4.19 -17.68 -16.47
C GLY A 223 3.26 -18.31 -15.41
N LYS A 224 3.43 -17.97 -14.14
CA LYS A 224 2.70 -18.56 -13.01
C LYS A 224 2.36 -17.53 -11.94
N PHE A 225 1.42 -17.90 -11.07
CA PHE A 225 1.20 -17.15 -9.83
C PHE A 225 2.33 -17.43 -8.85
N VAL A 226 2.88 -16.36 -8.31
CA VAL A 226 3.93 -16.36 -7.28
C VAL A 226 3.42 -15.61 -6.06
N ASP A 227 4.00 -15.89 -4.91
CA ASP A 227 3.65 -15.16 -3.70
C ASP A 227 4.19 -13.72 -3.74
N LEU A 228 3.45 -12.80 -3.14
CA LEU A 228 3.82 -11.40 -3.03
C LEU A 228 5.13 -11.28 -2.24
N GLY A 229 6.10 -10.56 -2.80
CA GLY A 229 7.39 -10.37 -2.17
C GLY A 229 7.28 -9.62 -0.83
N ILE A 230 8.10 -10.01 0.14
CA ILE A 230 8.11 -9.38 1.48
C ILE A 230 8.37 -7.86 1.41
N LEU A 231 9.14 -7.40 0.42
CA LEU A 231 9.39 -5.98 0.22
C LEU A 231 8.12 -5.22 -0.16
N ASP A 232 7.26 -5.78 -1.01
CA ASP A 232 6.00 -5.13 -1.37
C ASP A 232 5.06 -5.08 -0.16
N VAL A 233 5.00 -6.15 0.64
CA VAL A 233 4.25 -6.18 1.90
C VAL A 233 4.73 -5.08 2.85
N LEU A 234 6.05 -5.00 3.09
CA LEU A 234 6.63 -3.99 3.99
C LEU A 234 6.38 -2.55 3.50
N GLN A 235 6.43 -2.32 2.19
CA GLN A 235 6.12 -1.00 1.62
C GLN A 235 4.65 -0.64 1.77
N ILE A 236 3.76 -1.61 1.58
CA ILE A 236 2.31 -1.44 1.79
C ILE A 236 2.04 -1.12 3.27
N PHE A 237 2.64 -1.86 4.20
CA PHE A 237 2.53 -1.59 5.64
C PHE A 237 3.11 -0.25 6.04
N GLY A 238 4.12 0.26 5.32
CA GLY A 238 4.64 1.62 5.48
C GLY A 238 3.61 2.73 5.22
N ARG A 239 2.48 2.42 4.56
CA ARG A 239 1.37 3.37 4.32
C ARG A 239 0.31 3.36 5.42
N ALA A 240 0.36 2.38 6.32
CA ALA A 240 -0.54 2.32 7.46
C ALA A 240 -0.06 3.34 8.52
N GLY A 241 -0.92 4.28 8.89
CA GLY A 241 -0.69 5.26 9.94
C GLY A 241 -0.54 6.70 9.47
N ARG A 242 -1.43 7.55 10.00
CA ARG A 242 -1.37 9.01 9.88
C ARG A 242 -0.75 9.62 11.14
N PRO A 243 0.53 10.06 11.10
CA PRO A 243 1.21 10.59 12.29
C PRO A 243 0.54 11.85 12.89
N GLN A 244 -0.36 12.50 12.14
CA GLN A 244 -1.07 13.71 12.57
C GLN A 244 -2.49 13.42 13.10
N PHE A 245 -3.01 12.19 12.96
CA PHE A 245 -4.44 11.90 13.18
C PHE A 245 -4.71 10.63 14.00
N GLU A 246 -3.72 9.75 14.23
CA GLU A 246 -3.95 8.43 14.83
C GLU A 246 -2.90 8.08 15.90
N ASP A 247 -3.37 7.48 17.01
CA ASP A 247 -2.52 7.00 18.10
C ASP A 247 -2.06 5.53 17.90
N THR A 248 -2.78 4.73 17.09
CA THR A 248 -2.46 3.31 16.80
C THR A 248 -3.09 2.87 15.47
N VAL A 249 -2.47 1.93 14.74
CA VAL A 249 -2.80 1.57 13.35
C VAL A 249 -2.89 0.06 13.16
N LEU A 250 -3.83 -0.38 12.32
CA LEU A 250 -4.05 -1.79 11.96
C LEU A 250 -3.63 -2.10 10.51
N ALA A 251 -2.92 -3.21 10.30
CA ALA A 251 -2.53 -3.71 8.97
C ALA A 251 -2.73 -5.22 8.82
#